data_AF-A0A523L103-F1
#
_entry.id   AF-A0A523L103-F1
#
_cell.length_a   1.000
_cell.length_b   1.000
_cell.length_c   1.000
_cell.angle_alpha   90.00
_cell.angle_beta   90.00
_cell.angle_gamma   90.00
#
_symmetry.space_group_name_H-M   'P 1'
#
loop_
_entity.id
_entity.type
_entity.pdbx_description
1 polymer ?
#
loop_
_entity_poly.entity_id
_entity_poly.type
_entity_poly.pdbx_seq_one_letter_code
_entity_poly.pdbx_strand_id
1 'polypeptide(L)'
;MNLDNSYARLPEGFHALVEPDAVAAPSMLAWNNDLAVELGLDLLAEDQAELARIFSGASRLAGVQPIALAYAGHQFGHFVPLLGDGRAALLGEVVTDAGKRYDIQLKGSGRTPYSRGGDGKSWLGPVLREYIVSEAMHHLGVPTTRALAAVATGESVYRESVWPGAVFTRVASSHLRVGTFEYFAARRNTDALKTLTEYAIDRHYPEAKSDEAPYVAFFRRVAKRQAELVAGWMAVGFIHGVMNTDNTSISGETLDYGPAAYMDEFQFKKVFSSIDQHGRYAFANQMPIAQWNLARLAESLLLLCDARTDFEAILSEFPACYDSYYLDLMRPKLGLMDKKDGDAELISDWLEYLQDNALDYTLSFRELATRIDASDPARFGEFELRWRQRVGNQATVSAEVVALMNSVNPIFIPRNHRIEQAIQEAVAGDLTVFRDLNVVLAQPFLEQPEYAQYAEAPEPNERVTQTFCGT
;
A
#
# COMPACT_ATOMS: atom_id res chain seq x y z
N MET A 1 -10.75 -25.24 -0.25
CA MET A 1 -9.89 -24.32 0.52
C MET A 1 -8.65 -25.05 0.99
N ASN A 2 -7.48 -24.67 0.47
CA ASN A 2 -6.19 -25.22 0.90
C ASN A 2 -5.58 -24.28 1.96
N LEU A 3 -5.91 -24.55 3.22
CA LEU A 3 -5.41 -23.81 4.37
C LEU A 3 -4.08 -24.38 4.85
N ASP A 4 -3.15 -23.48 5.15
CA ASP A 4 -1.86 -23.81 5.76
C ASP A 4 -1.50 -22.74 6.81
N ASN A 5 -0.66 -23.10 7.77
CA ASN A 5 -0.22 -22.22 8.85
C ASN A 5 1.31 -22.28 8.97
N SER A 6 2.02 -21.96 7.89
CA SER A 6 3.47 -22.14 7.84
C SER A 6 4.22 -21.25 8.83
N TYR A 7 3.80 -20.00 9.00
CA TYR A 7 4.38 -19.12 10.01
C TYR A 7 4.12 -19.59 11.45
N ALA A 8 2.94 -20.17 11.73
CA ALA A 8 2.60 -20.68 13.07
C ALA A 8 3.47 -21.88 13.49
N ARG A 9 4.15 -22.54 12.54
CA ARG A 9 5.10 -23.62 12.80
C ARG A 9 6.52 -23.13 13.09
N LEU A 10 6.80 -21.84 12.95
CA LEU A 10 8.09 -21.28 13.34
C LEU A 10 8.29 -21.38 14.86
N PRO A 11 9.56 -21.37 15.35
CA PRO A 11 9.87 -21.51 16.76
C PRO A 11 9.19 -20.47 17.67
N GLU A 12 9.21 -20.73 18.98
CA GLU A 12 8.72 -19.79 19.99
C GLU A 12 9.39 -18.40 19.84
N GLY A 13 8.59 -17.34 20.03
CA GLY A 13 9.05 -15.95 19.97
C GLY A 13 8.79 -15.23 18.64
N PHE A 14 8.41 -15.95 17.58
CA PHE A 14 7.99 -15.34 16.30
C PHE A 14 6.58 -14.78 16.33
N HIS A 15 5.74 -15.35 17.18
CA HIS A 15 4.33 -15.02 17.30
C HIS A 15 3.80 -15.40 18.68
N ALA A 16 2.61 -14.91 19.00
CA ALA A 16 1.79 -15.40 20.11
C ALA A 16 0.49 -16.00 19.55
N LEU A 17 0.03 -17.10 20.15
CA LEU A 17 -1.33 -17.58 19.89
C LEU A 17 -2.33 -16.56 20.42
N VAL A 18 -3.33 -16.22 19.62
CA VAL A 18 -4.37 -15.27 19.98
C VAL A 18 -5.72 -15.81 19.57
N GLU A 19 -6.76 -15.24 20.15
CA GLU A 19 -8.12 -15.49 19.73
C GLU A 19 -8.79 -14.16 19.42
N PRO A 20 -9.35 -14.00 18.21
CA PRO A 20 -10.22 -12.85 17.94
C PRO A 20 -11.33 -12.74 18.98
N ASP A 21 -11.64 -11.52 19.39
CA ASP A 21 -12.75 -11.24 20.29
C ASP A 21 -14.08 -11.60 19.60
N ALA A 22 -15.01 -12.16 20.37
CA ALA A 22 -16.39 -12.32 19.89
C ALA A 22 -17.01 -10.93 19.67
N VAL A 23 -17.78 -10.80 18.58
CA VAL A 23 -18.50 -9.56 18.26
C VAL A 23 -20.00 -9.75 18.45
N ALA A 24 -20.71 -8.66 18.77
CA ALA A 24 -22.10 -8.72 19.22
C ALA A 24 -23.09 -9.03 18.08
N ALA A 25 -22.93 -8.40 16.92
CA ALA A 25 -23.82 -8.53 15.77
C ALA A 25 -23.03 -8.31 14.47
N PRO A 26 -22.29 -9.33 13.98
CA PRO A 26 -21.49 -9.20 12.78
C PRO A 26 -22.39 -9.00 11.55
N SER A 27 -22.10 -7.99 10.73
CA SER A 27 -22.76 -7.77 9.44
C SER A 27 -21.77 -7.38 8.35
N MET A 28 -21.94 -7.96 7.16
CA MET A 28 -21.05 -7.72 6.03
C MET A 28 -21.25 -6.30 5.49
N LEU A 29 -20.16 -5.51 5.44
CA LEU A 29 -20.14 -4.19 4.82
C LEU A 29 -19.68 -4.28 3.36
N ALA A 30 -18.64 -5.09 3.12
CA ALA A 30 -18.15 -5.43 1.78
C ALA A 30 -17.46 -6.79 1.76
N TRP A 31 -17.62 -7.47 0.63
CA TRP A 31 -16.96 -8.73 0.29
C TRP A 31 -16.34 -8.61 -1.11
N ASN A 32 -15.05 -8.90 -1.22
CA ASN A 32 -14.33 -8.85 -2.48
C ASN A 32 -14.43 -10.19 -3.20
N ASN A 33 -15.43 -10.33 -4.06
CA ASN A 33 -15.69 -11.58 -4.76
C ASN A 33 -14.56 -11.97 -5.72
N ASP A 34 -13.97 -11.00 -6.43
CA ASP A 34 -12.91 -11.27 -7.41
C ASP A 34 -11.66 -11.81 -6.72
N LEU A 35 -11.27 -11.19 -5.60
CA LEU A 35 -10.18 -11.70 -4.77
C LEU A 35 -10.52 -13.06 -4.13
N ALA A 36 -11.76 -13.26 -3.68
CA ALA A 36 -12.18 -14.54 -3.13
C ALA A 36 -12.04 -15.67 -4.16
N VAL A 37 -12.42 -15.43 -5.42
CA VAL A 37 -12.23 -16.38 -6.53
C VAL A 37 -10.74 -16.63 -6.78
N GLU A 38 -9.90 -15.58 -6.83
CA GLU A 38 -8.44 -15.72 -6.98
C GLU A 38 -7.82 -16.60 -5.88
N LEU A 39 -8.34 -16.49 -4.65
CA LEU A 39 -7.88 -17.25 -3.49
C LEU A 39 -8.52 -18.65 -3.38
N GLY A 40 -9.49 -19.01 -4.22
CA GLY A 40 -10.24 -20.27 -4.09
C GLY A 40 -11.12 -20.33 -2.82
N LEU A 41 -11.71 -19.18 -2.45
CA LEU A 41 -12.62 -18.95 -1.32
C LEU A 41 -14.06 -18.66 -1.76
N ASP A 42 -14.35 -18.76 -3.04
CA ASP A 42 -15.66 -18.51 -3.66
C ASP A 42 -16.78 -19.37 -3.05
N LEU A 43 -16.48 -20.63 -2.70
CA LEU A 43 -17.43 -21.53 -2.05
C LEU A 43 -17.86 -21.07 -0.65
N LEU A 44 -17.12 -20.16 0.00
CA LEU A 44 -17.54 -19.58 1.29
C LEU A 44 -18.66 -18.55 1.12
N ALA A 45 -18.87 -18.02 -0.09
CA ALA A 45 -19.75 -16.88 -0.32
C ALA A 45 -21.24 -17.20 -0.40
N GLU A 46 -21.64 -18.46 -0.20
CA GLU A 46 -23.05 -18.89 -0.25
C GLU A 46 -23.90 -18.31 0.90
N ASP A 47 -23.28 -18.00 2.06
CA ASP A 47 -23.95 -17.42 3.22
C ASP A 47 -23.19 -16.19 3.77
N GLN A 48 -23.73 -15.00 3.47
CA GLN A 48 -23.22 -13.71 3.95
C GLN A 48 -23.15 -13.62 5.48
N ALA A 49 -24.05 -14.28 6.21
CA ALA A 49 -24.06 -14.24 7.67
C ALA A 49 -22.98 -15.16 8.27
N GLU A 50 -22.67 -16.29 7.65
CA GLU A 50 -21.50 -17.10 8.02
C GLU A 50 -20.20 -16.39 7.66
N LEU A 51 -20.09 -15.79 6.46
CA LEU A 51 -18.94 -14.97 6.09
C LEU A 51 -18.69 -13.86 7.11
N ALA A 52 -19.72 -13.11 7.50
CA ALA A 52 -19.61 -12.05 8.50
C ALA A 52 -19.10 -12.60 9.83
N ARG A 53 -19.57 -13.77 10.28
CA ARG A 53 -19.09 -14.42 11.51
C ARG A 53 -17.63 -14.86 11.41
N ILE A 54 -17.20 -15.44 10.30
CA ILE A 54 -15.81 -15.87 10.09
C ILE A 54 -14.88 -14.65 10.08
N PHE A 55 -15.19 -13.66 9.24
CA PHE A 55 -14.32 -12.52 8.97
C PHE A 55 -14.45 -11.37 9.98
N SER A 56 -15.36 -11.49 10.95
CA SER A 56 -15.30 -10.73 12.20
C SER A 56 -14.48 -11.42 13.30
N GLY A 57 -14.14 -12.70 13.13
CA GLY A 57 -13.52 -13.54 14.15
C GLY A 57 -14.50 -14.22 15.13
N ALA A 58 -15.82 -14.09 14.93
CA ALA A 58 -16.83 -14.71 15.79
C ALA A 58 -16.99 -16.23 15.54
N SER A 59 -16.61 -16.71 14.36
CA SER A 59 -16.58 -18.12 13.98
C SER A 59 -15.17 -18.47 13.50
N ARG A 60 -14.72 -19.70 13.77
CA ARG A 60 -13.43 -20.19 13.28
C ARG A 60 -13.63 -21.18 12.16
N LEU A 61 -12.85 -21.00 11.11
CA LEU A 61 -12.66 -22.03 10.11
C LEU A 61 -11.84 -23.18 10.70
N ALA A 62 -12.23 -24.42 10.42
CA ALA A 62 -11.50 -25.59 10.87
C ALA A 62 -10.07 -25.59 10.30
N GLY A 63 -9.08 -25.86 11.16
CA GLY A 63 -7.66 -25.93 10.77
C GLY A 63 -6.91 -24.59 10.78
N VAL A 64 -7.58 -23.49 11.11
CA VAL A 64 -6.96 -22.17 11.31
C VAL A 64 -6.38 -22.07 12.72
N GLN A 65 -5.18 -21.50 12.85
CA GLN A 65 -4.52 -21.26 14.14
C GLN A 65 -4.16 -19.76 14.23
N PRO A 66 -5.06 -18.92 14.79
CA PRO A 66 -4.83 -17.49 14.79
C PRO A 66 -3.61 -17.11 15.64
N ILE A 67 -2.75 -16.28 15.06
CA ILE A 67 -1.53 -15.79 15.70
C ILE A 67 -1.41 -14.27 15.56
N ALA A 68 -0.75 -13.65 16.53
CA ALA A 68 -0.28 -12.26 16.43
C ALA A 68 1.23 -12.28 16.23
N LEU A 69 1.72 -11.58 15.22
CA LEU A 69 3.15 -11.58 14.88
C LEU A 69 3.94 -10.66 15.80
N ALA A 70 5.15 -11.09 16.20
CA ALA A 70 6.08 -10.26 16.94
C ALA A 70 7.01 -9.51 15.98
N TYR A 71 7.18 -8.20 16.18
CA TYR A 71 8.15 -7.39 15.45
C TYR A 71 8.56 -6.16 16.26
N ALA A 72 9.63 -5.50 15.81
CA ALA A 72 10.13 -4.22 16.30
C ALA A 72 10.07 -3.22 15.14
N GLY A 73 10.61 -2.01 15.32
CA GLY A 73 10.77 -1.09 14.21
C GLY A 73 11.34 0.25 14.61
N HIS A 74 11.90 0.97 13.66
CA HIS A 74 12.23 2.38 13.79
C HIS A 74 11.01 3.21 13.43
N GLN A 75 10.39 3.82 14.44
CA GLN A 75 9.28 4.75 14.29
C GLN A 75 9.82 6.17 14.22
N PHE A 76 9.62 6.84 13.08
CA PHE A 76 10.18 8.18 12.83
C PHE A 76 11.71 8.27 13.04
N GLY A 77 12.43 7.18 12.79
CA GLY A 77 13.88 7.08 12.99
C GLY A 77 14.31 6.67 14.40
N HIS A 78 13.39 6.51 15.35
CA HIS A 78 13.69 6.03 16.70
C HIS A 78 13.35 4.55 16.85
N PHE A 79 14.30 3.75 17.33
CA PHE A 79 14.09 2.32 17.50
C PHE A 79 13.12 2.01 18.66
N VAL A 80 12.09 1.22 18.36
CA VAL A 80 11.13 0.69 19.33
C VAL A 80 11.33 -0.84 19.40
N PRO A 81 11.85 -1.37 20.53
CA PRO A 81 12.32 -2.76 20.62
C PRO A 81 11.20 -3.81 20.62
N LEU A 82 9.95 -3.39 20.85
CA LEU A 82 8.78 -4.26 20.86
C LEU A 82 7.55 -3.49 20.34
N LEU A 83 7.07 -3.94 19.19
CA LEU A 83 5.78 -3.59 18.61
C LEU A 83 4.94 -4.86 18.59
N GLY A 84 4.77 -5.48 17.42
CA GLY A 84 3.92 -6.64 17.21
C GLY A 84 2.51 -6.27 16.76
N ASP A 85 1.76 -7.27 16.31
CA ASP A 85 0.38 -7.12 15.85
C ASP A 85 -0.52 -6.75 17.03
N GLY A 86 -0.61 -5.47 17.36
CA GLY A 86 -1.33 -4.99 18.55
C GLY A 86 -2.86 -4.99 18.44
N ARG A 87 -3.39 -5.15 17.22
CA ARG A 87 -4.83 -5.20 16.93
C ARG A 87 -5.14 -6.12 15.76
N ALA A 88 -4.26 -7.07 15.49
CA ALA A 88 -4.40 -7.92 14.33
C ALA A 88 -4.13 -9.38 14.68
N ALA A 89 -4.89 -10.28 14.06
CA ALA A 89 -4.74 -11.71 14.16
C ALA A 89 -4.59 -12.28 12.75
N LEU A 90 -3.42 -12.85 12.45
CA LEU A 90 -3.22 -13.67 11.26
C LEU A 90 -3.99 -14.97 11.49
N LEU A 91 -5.07 -15.19 10.76
CA LEU A 91 -5.86 -16.41 10.86
C LEU A 91 -5.03 -17.60 10.39
N GLY A 92 -4.44 -17.46 9.22
CA GLY A 92 -3.65 -18.48 8.57
C GLY A 92 -3.31 -18.07 7.16
N GLU A 93 -3.00 -19.05 6.32
CA GLU A 93 -2.55 -18.85 4.96
C GLU A 93 -3.42 -19.66 4.01
N VAL A 94 -3.73 -19.07 2.86
CA VAL A 94 -4.35 -19.77 1.75
C VAL A 94 -3.28 -20.03 0.69
N VAL A 95 -3.27 -21.24 0.16
CA VAL A 95 -2.45 -21.62 -0.99
C VAL A 95 -3.37 -21.78 -2.20
N THR A 96 -3.20 -20.94 -3.21
CA THR A 96 -4.00 -21.00 -4.44
C THR A 96 -3.64 -22.22 -5.28
N ASP A 97 -4.47 -22.55 -6.27
CA ASP A 97 -4.21 -23.65 -7.21
C ASP A 97 -2.91 -23.44 -8.00
N ALA A 98 -2.48 -22.18 -8.16
CA ALA A 98 -1.20 -21.82 -8.77
C ALA A 98 0.00 -21.99 -7.80
N GLY A 99 -0.22 -22.48 -6.58
CA GLY A 99 0.79 -22.68 -5.54
C GLY A 99 1.26 -21.39 -4.87
N LYS A 100 0.58 -20.25 -5.10
CA LYS A 100 0.91 -18.98 -4.43
C LYS A 100 0.29 -18.96 -3.04
N ARG A 101 1.04 -18.41 -2.08
CA ARG A 101 0.64 -18.36 -0.67
C ARG A 101 0.30 -16.93 -0.25
N TYR A 102 -0.84 -16.77 0.41
CA TYR A 102 -1.31 -15.49 0.92
C TYR A 102 -1.72 -15.60 2.39
N ASP A 103 -1.33 -14.62 3.18
CA ASP A 103 -1.77 -14.43 4.55
C ASP A 103 -3.19 -13.87 4.58
N ILE A 104 -4.04 -14.33 5.51
CA ILE A 104 -5.35 -13.75 5.82
C ILE A 104 -5.32 -13.20 7.25
N GLN A 105 -5.33 -11.88 7.40
CA GLN A 105 -5.22 -11.20 8.67
C GLN A 105 -6.49 -10.40 8.99
N LEU A 106 -7.08 -10.63 10.16
CA LEU A 106 -8.12 -9.77 10.72
C LEU A 106 -7.48 -8.61 11.46
N LYS A 107 -7.85 -7.37 11.13
CA LYS A 107 -7.39 -6.14 11.78
C LYS A 107 -8.57 -5.46 12.47
N GLY A 108 -8.40 -5.12 13.74
CA GLY A 108 -9.46 -4.65 14.64
C GLY A 108 -10.20 -5.75 15.36
N SER A 109 -9.68 -6.99 15.35
CA SER A 109 -10.35 -8.18 15.86
C SER A 109 -10.14 -8.44 17.36
N GLY A 110 -9.64 -7.47 18.12
CA GLY A 110 -9.44 -7.60 19.57
C GLY A 110 -8.00 -7.51 20.03
N ARG A 111 -7.82 -7.65 21.35
CA ARG A 111 -6.52 -7.48 22.01
C ARG A 111 -5.59 -8.66 21.76
N THR A 112 -4.31 -8.35 21.70
CA THR A 112 -3.21 -9.31 21.64
C THR A 112 -2.20 -8.97 22.74
N PRO A 113 -1.21 -9.84 23.00
CA PRO A 113 -0.08 -9.51 23.87
C PRO A 113 0.69 -8.25 23.44
N TYR A 114 0.51 -7.80 22.19
CA TYR A 114 1.19 -6.66 21.58
C TYR A 114 0.36 -5.37 21.58
N SER A 115 -0.85 -5.34 22.17
CA SER A 115 -1.74 -4.17 22.13
C SER A 115 -1.22 -2.94 22.88
N ARG A 116 -0.18 -3.07 23.73
CA ARG A 116 0.48 -1.95 24.44
C ARG A 116 -0.48 -0.97 25.14
N GLY A 117 -1.59 -1.48 25.67
CA GLY A 117 -2.62 -0.70 26.36
C GLY A 117 -3.82 -0.28 25.50
N GLY A 118 -3.77 -0.49 24.18
CA GLY A 118 -4.92 -0.31 23.29
C GLY A 118 -5.98 -1.40 23.46
N ASP A 119 -7.19 -1.11 22.99
CA ASP A 119 -8.35 -2.01 23.01
C ASP A 119 -8.31 -3.09 21.93
N GLY A 120 -7.39 -3.00 20.97
CA GLY A 120 -7.26 -3.97 19.87
C GLY A 120 -8.39 -3.90 18.85
N LYS A 121 -9.30 -2.93 18.96
CA LYS A 121 -10.46 -2.77 18.08
C LYS A 121 -10.22 -1.69 17.04
N SER A 122 -10.92 -1.80 15.91
CA SER A 122 -10.98 -0.74 14.89
C SER A 122 -12.41 -0.21 14.83
N TRP A 123 -12.55 1.10 14.64
CA TRP A 123 -13.83 1.67 14.27
C TRP A 123 -14.01 1.69 12.75
N LEU A 124 -15.23 1.97 12.28
CA LEU A 124 -15.65 1.87 10.89
C LEU A 124 -14.75 2.62 9.90
N GLY A 125 -14.34 3.85 10.21
CA GLY A 125 -13.65 4.73 9.26
C GLY A 125 -12.32 4.17 8.74
N PRO A 126 -11.37 3.78 9.60
CA PRO A 126 -10.11 3.16 9.16
C PRO A 126 -10.30 1.88 8.36
N VAL A 127 -11.33 1.09 8.68
CA VAL A 127 -11.67 -0.13 7.93
C VAL A 127 -12.11 0.21 6.51
N LEU A 128 -13.04 1.17 6.34
CA LEU A 128 -13.50 1.59 5.01
C LEU A 128 -12.41 2.28 4.22
N ARG A 129 -11.60 3.14 4.86
CA ARG A 129 -10.45 3.79 4.22
C ARG A 129 -9.44 2.78 3.71
N GLU A 130 -9.02 1.84 4.56
CA GLU A 130 -8.04 0.82 4.17
C GLU A 130 -8.58 -0.05 3.04
N TYR A 131 -9.88 -0.41 3.07
CA TYR A 131 -10.54 -1.13 1.99
C TYR A 131 -10.49 -0.37 0.65
N ILE A 132 -10.94 0.90 0.63
CA ILE A 132 -10.97 1.73 -0.59
C ILE A 132 -9.55 1.90 -1.14
N VAL A 133 -8.60 2.30 -0.28
CA VAL A 133 -7.26 2.70 -0.72
C VAL A 133 -6.45 1.47 -1.17
N SER A 134 -6.61 0.32 -0.51
CA SER A 134 -5.91 -0.91 -0.92
C SER A 134 -6.37 -1.40 -2.28
N GLU A 135 -7.69 -1.44 -2.53
CA GLU A 135 -8.20 -1.90 -3.82
C GLU A 135 -7.94 -0.89 -4.94
N ALA A 136 -8.04 0.42 -4.67
CA ALA A 136 -7.62 1.44 -5.62
C ALA A 136 -6.16 1.29 -6.04
N MET A 137 -5.24 1.06 -5.09
CA MET A 137 -3.83 0.81 -5.39
C MET A 137 -3.64 -0.41 -6.29
N HIS A 138 -4.37 -1.50 -6.03
CA HIS A 138 -4.33 -2.69 -6.86
C HIS A 138 -4.77 -2.40 -8.30
N HIS A 139 -5.89 -1.72 -8.49
CA HIS A 139 -6.41 -1.38 -9.81
C HIS A 139 -5.60 -0.30 -10.54
N LEU A 140 -4.82 0.51 -9.81
CA LEU A 140 -3.80 1.40 -10.36
C LEU A 140 -2.50 0.68 -10.75
N GLY A 141 -2.41 -0.63 -10.51
CA GLY A 141 -1.26 -1.46 -10.87
C GLY A 141 -0.08 -1.34 -9.90
N VAL A 142 -0.28 -0.79 -8.70
CA VAL A 142 0.76 -0.67 -7.67
C VAL A 142 0.67 -1.88 -6.72
N PRO A 143 1.78 -2.59 -6.47
CA PRO A 143 1.78 -3.72 -5.54
C PRO A 143 1.28 -3.33 -4.14
N THR A 144 0.35 -4.11 -3.60
CA THR A 144 -0.32 -3.79 -2.34
C THR A 144 -0.94 -5.01 -1.67
N THR A 145 -1.08 -4.96 -0.34
CA THR A 145 -2.05 -5.79 0.38
C THR A 145 -3.47 -5.52 -0.11
N ARG A 146 -4.31 -6.55 -0.09
CA ARG A 146 -5.67 -6.53 -0.63
C ARG A 146 -6.72 -6.57 0.46
N ALA A 147 -7.92 -6.08 0.14
CA ALA A 147 -9.08 -6.12 1.02
C ALA A 147 -10.00 -7.27 0.62
N LEU A 148 -10.16 -8.26 1.49
CA LEU A 148 -11.09 -9.36 1.26
C LEU A 148 -12.49 -9.07 1.81
N ALA A 149 -12.55 -8.50 3.03
CA ALA A 149 -13.81 -8.22 3.69
C ALA A 149 -13.73 -7.00 4.62
N ALA A 150 -14.85 -6.30 4.75
CA ALA A 150 -15.11 -5.35 5.82
C ALA A 150 -16.39 -5.79 6.55
N VAL A 151 -16.33 -5.91 7.87
CA VAL A 151 -17.44 -6.43 8.69
C VAL A 151 -17.71 -5.49 9.85
N ALA A 152 -18.95 -5.02 10.01
CA ALA A 152 -19.36 -4.28 11.20
C ALA A 152 -19.53 -5.25 12.37
N THR A 153 -19.14 -4.85 13.58
CA THR A 153 -19.16 -5.73 14.76
C THR A 153 -20.46 -5.64 15.57
N GLY A 154 -21.24 -4.57 15.37
CA GLY A 154 -22.37 -4.21 16.23
C GLY A 154 -21.96 -3.63 17.59
N GLU A 155 -20.66 -3.39 17.81
CA GLU A 155 -20.12 -2.82 19.04
C GLU A 155 -19.74 -1.35 18.88
N SER A 156 -19.59 -0.64 19.99
CA SER A 156 -19.02 0.71 20.00
C SER A 156 -17.53 0.69 20.34
N VAL A 157 -16.76 1.54 19.67
CA VAL A 157 -15.33 1.75 19.86
C VAL A 157 -15.11 3.18 20.35
N TYR A 158 -14.37 3.33 21.45
CA TYR A 158 -14.18 4.61 22.11
C TYR A 158 -12.86 5.24 21.69
N ARG A 159 -12.92 6.44 21.12
CA ARG A 159 -11.77 7.31 20.80
C ARG A 159 -12.06 8.69 21.38
N GLU A 160 -11.74 9.76 20.64
CA GLU A 160 -12.21 11.11 20.96
C GLU A 160 -13.75 11.22 20.94
N SER A 161 -14.42 10.28 20.27
CA SER A 161 -15.87 10.11 20.25
C SER A 161 -16.21 8.61 20.25
N VAL A 162 -17.50 8.29 20.31
CA VAL A 162 -17.99 6.91 20.26
C VAL A 162 -18.35 6.58 18.82
N TRP A 163 -17.69 5.57 18.25
CA TRP A 163 -17.84 5.19 16.84
C TRP A 163 -18.28 3.73 16.68
N PRO A 164 -18.96 3.37 15.58
CA PRO A 164 -19.28 1.97 15.27
C PRO A 164 -18.00 1.16 15.05
N GLY A 165 -17.93 -0.04 15.63
CA GLY A 165 -16.82 -0.98 15.46
C GLY A 165 -16.88 -1.74 14.14
N ALA A 166 -15.70 -2.03 13.58
CA ALA A 166 -15.56 -2.85 12.38
C ALA A 166 -14.26 -3.66 12.39
N VAL A 167 -14.24 -4.76 11.64
CA VAL A 167 -13.07 -5.59 11.39
C VAL A 167 -12.75 -5.56 9.90
N PHE A 168 -11.46 -5.40 9.59
CA PHE A 168 -10.92 -5.45 8.23
C PHE A 168 -10.21 -6.78 8.00
N THR A 169 -10.53 -7.48 6.92
CA THR A 169 -9.80 -8.68 6.49
C THR A 169 -8.81 -8.32 5.40
N ARG A 170 -7.53 -8.27 5.77
CA ARG A 170 -6.41 -7.99 4.89
C ARG A 170 -5.82 -9.28 4.33
N VAL A 171 -5.50 -9.25 3.05
CA VAL A 171 -4.77 -10.33 2.35
C VAL A 171 -3.42 -9.79 1.89
N ALA A 172 -2.35 -10.55 2.09
CA ALA A 172 -1.01 -10.14 1.69
C ALA A 172 -0.18 -11.34 1.22
N SER A 173 0.81 -11.13 0.35
CA SER A 173 1.78 -12.19 0.06
C SER A 173 2.52 -12.63 1.32
N SER A 174 2.84 -11.68 2.21
CA SER A 174 3.14 -11.93 3.63
C SER A 174 3.07 -10.64 4.46
N HIS A 175 2.97 -10.80 5.78
CA HIS A 175 3.12 -9.70 6.74
C HIS A 175 4.56 -9.57 7.29
N LEU A 176 5.56 -10.12 6.60
CA LEU A 176 6.96 -9.94 6.94
C LEU A 176 7.43 -8.52 6.61
N ARG A 177 8.02 -7.84 7.59
CA ARG A 177 8.51 -6.47 7.45
C ARG A 177 10.00 -6.39 7.77
N VAL A 178 10.64 -5.28 7.40
CA VAL A 178 11.99 -4.95 7.91
C VAL A 178 12.01 -5.02 9.45
N GLY A 179 10.96 -4.51 10.10
CA GLY A 179 10.78 -4.59 11.56
C GLY A 179 10.79 -6.01 12.15
N THR A 180 10.42 -7.03 11.38
CA THR A 180 10.48 -8.44 11.82
C THR A 180 11.94 -8.92 11.93
N PHE A 181 12.82 -8.48 11.02
CA PHE A 181 14.26 -8.78 11.08
C PHE A 181 14.94 -8.00 12.21
N GLU A 182 14.61 -6.72 12.34
CA GLU A 182 15.14 -5.86 13.40
C GLU A 182 14.81 -6.40 14.80
N TYR A 183 13.63 -7.02 14.97
CA TYR A 183 13.21 -7.65 16.22
C TYR A 183 14.22 -8.68 16.74
N PHE A 184 14.67 -9.59 15.87
CA PHE A 184 15.63 -10.63 16.24
C PHE A 184 17.07 -10.11 16.27
N ALA A 185 17.41 -9.21 15.34
CA ALA A 185 18.73 -8.58 15.29
C ALA A 185 19.05 -7.79 16.58
N ALA A 186 18.10 -6.97 17.05
CA ALA A 186 18.26 -6.19 18.28
C ALA A 186 18.40 -7.05 19.54
N ARG A 187 17.84 -8.27 19.52
CA ARG A 187 17.96 -9.26 20.61
C ARG A 187 19.20 -10.13 20.48
N ARG A 188 20.02 -9.95 19.44
CA ARG A 188 21.16 -10.82 19.09
C ARG A 188 20.76 -12.30 18.97
N ASN A 189 19.50 -12.58 18.61
CA ASN A 189 19.03 -13.94 18.38
C ASN A 189 19.30 -14.33 16.92
N THR A 190 20.56 -14.70 16.65
CA THR A 190 21.03 -15.02 15.29
C THR A 190 20.37 -16.27 14.72
N ASP A 191 20.03 -17.25 15.55
CA ASP A 191 19.38 -18.49 15.11
C ASP A 191 17.96 -18.22 14.61
N ALA A 192 17.17 -17.43 15.36
CA ALA A 192 15.85 -17.00 14.91
C ALA A 192 15.94 -16.08 13.69
N LEU A 193 16.91 -15.16 13.65
CA LEU A 193 17.12 -14.30 12.49
C LEU A 193 17.47 -15.09 11.22
N LYS A 194 18.31 -16.12 11.34
CA LYS A 194 18.61 -17.06 10.26
C LYS A 194 17.36 -17.80 9.80
N THR A 195 16.62 -18.38 10.75
CA THR A 195 15.35 -19.08 10.47
C THR A 195 14.35 -18.18 9.74
N LEU A 196 14.21 -16.92 10.18
CA LEU A 196 13.36 -15.93 9.53
C LEU A 196 13.82 -15.63 8.10
N THR A 197 15.13 -15.45 7.91
CA THR A 197 15.72 -15.09 6.61
C THR A 197 15.57 -16.24 5.61
N GLU A 198 15.83 -17.47 6.03
CA GLU A 198 15.61 -18.67 5.22
C GLU A 198 14.12 -18.82 4.89
N TYR A 199 13.22 -18.68 5.87
CA TYR A 199 11.77 -18.68 5.63
C TYR A 199 11.33 -17.60 4.61
N ALA A 200 11.87 -16.39 4.72
CA ALA A 200 11.56 -15.29 3.80
C ALA A 200 12.07 -15.57 2.37
N ILE A 201 13.27 -16.15 2.24
CA ILE A 201 13.84 -16.57 0.95
C ILE A 201 12.97 -17.66 0.33
N ASP A 202 12.65 -18.71 1.07
CA ASP A 202 11.81 -19.83 0.61
C ASP A 202 10.47 -19.35 0.08
N ARG A 203 9.87 -18.38 0.78
CA ARG A 203 8.52 -17.89 0.47
C ARG A 203 8.48 -16.89 -0.68
N HIS A 204 9.44 -15.98 -0.78
CA HIS A 204 9.35 -14.82 -1.68
C HIS A 204 10.43 -14.76 -2.76
N TYR A 205 11.59 -15.34 -2.51
CA TYR A 205 12.77 -15.23 -3.36
C TYR A 205 13.52 -16.56 -3.47
N PRO A 206 12.86 -17.69 -3.78
CA PRO A 206 13.49 -19.01 -3.75
C PRO A 206 14.69 -19.11 -4.69
N GLU A 207 14.72 -18.31 -5.75
CA GLU A 207 15.86 -18.21 -6.67
C GLU A 207 17.14 -17.69 -6.02
N ALA A 208 17.04 -16.95 -4.90
CA ALA A 208 18.21 -16.46 -4.17
C ALA A 208 19.01 -17.61 -3.51
N LYS A 209 18.41 -18.78 -3.32
CA LYS A 209 19.11 -19.96 -2.75
C LYS A 209 20.22 -20.49 -3.64
N SER A 210 20.09 -20.30 -4.95
CA SER A 210 21.04 -20.81 -5.94
C SER A 210 22.18 -19.83 -6.21
N ASP A 211 22.12 -18.62 -5.67
CA ASP A 211 23.19 -17.62 -5.75
C ASP A 211 24.33 -17.97 -4.78
N GLU A 212 25.57 -17.58 -5.12
CA GLU A 212 26.75 -17.84 -4.28
C GLU A 212 26.66 -17.20 -2.88
N ALA A 213 25.96 -16.06 -2.78
CA ALA A 213 25.71 -15.35 -1.54
C ALA A 213 24.18 -15.13 -1.34
N PRO A 214 23.45 -16.14 -0.81
CA PRO A 214 21.98 -16.11 -0.76
C PRO A 214 21.37 -14.91 -0.03
N TYR A 215 21.99 -14.45 1.06
CA TYR A 215 21.48 -13.31 1.82
C TYR A 215 21.70 -11.97 1.09
N VAL A 216 22.81 -11.84 0.35
CA VAL A 216 23.06 -10.69 -0.53
C VAL A 216 22.08 -10.69 -1.70
N ALA A 217 21.86 -11.86 -2.30
CA ALA A 217 20.89 -12.07 -3.37
C ALA A 217 19.44 -11.77 -2.94
N PHE A 218 19.06 -12.19 -1.74
CA PHE A 218 17.79 -11.85 -1.09
C PHE A 218 17.66 -10.34 -0.90
N PHE A 219 18.64 -9.70 -0.28
CA PHE A 219 18.63 -8.25 -0.04
C PHE A 219 18.50 -7.45 -1.34
N ARG A 220 19.26 -7.83 -2.39
CA ARG A 220 19.18 -7.19 -3.71
C ARG A 220 17.78 -7.23 -4.30
N ARG A 221 17.07 -8.35 -4.14
CA ARG A 221 15.71 -8.53 -4.66
C ARG A 221 14.69 -7.73 -3.86
N VAL A 222 14.81 -7.70 -2.53
CA VAL A 222 14.00 -6.82 -1.68
C VAL A 222 14.22 -5.35 -2.05
N ALA A 223 15.48 -4.93 -2.22
CA ALA A 223 15.81 -3.57 -2.64
C ALA A 223 15.18 -3.20 -4.00
N LYS A 224 15.27 -4.10 -4.99
CA LYS A 224 14.65 -3.91 -6.30
C LYS A 224 13.12 -3.78 -6.21
N ARG A 225 12.46 -4.63 -5.41
CA ARG A 225 11.01 -4.55 -5.17
C ARG A 225 10.59 -3.26 -4.47
N GLN A 226 11.38 -2.80 -3.50
CA GLN A 226 11.14 -1.51 -2.84
C GLN A 226 11.31 -0.33 -3.79
N ALA A 227 12.31 -0.37 -4.69
CA ALA A 227 12.50 0.66 -5.71
C ALA A 227 11.28 0.72 -6.67
N GLU A 228 10.82 -0.42 -7.17
CA GLU A 228 9.62 -0.55 -8.00
C GLU A 228 8.36 -0.03 -7.29
N LEU A 229 8.14 -0.45 -6.04
CA LEU A 229 7.00 -0.05 -5.22
C LEU A 229 6.93 1.48 -5.02
N VAL A 230 8.04 2.07 -4.57
CA VAL A 230 8.09 3.51 -4.29
C VAL A 230 8.01 4.33 -5.58
N ALA A 231 8.60 3.87 -6.68
CA ALA A 231 8.40 4.48 -7.99
C ALA A 231 6.91 4.47 -8.38
N GLY A 232 6.20 3.37 -8.13
CA GLY A 232 4.75 3.25 -8.28
C GLY A 232 3.99 4.30 -7.48
N TRP A 233 4.30 4.46 -6.19
CA TRP A 233 3.69 5.49 -5.33
C TRP A 233 3.87 6.89 -5.89
N MET A 234 5.10 7.20 -6.32
CA MET A 234 5.46 8.51 -6.83
C MET A 234 4.75 8.83 -8.15
N ALA A 235 4.59 7.83 -9.03
CA ALA A 235 3.93 7.98 -10.32
C ALA A 235 2.40 8.20 -10.24
N VAL A 236 1.77 7.80 -9.14
CA VAL A 236 0.33 8.00 -8.90
C VAL A 236 0.04 9.08 -7.86
N GLY A 237 1.06 9.83 -7.39
CA GLY A 237 0.88 10.91 -6.42
C GLY A 237 0.46 10.42 -5.02
N PHE A 238 0.82 9.18 -4.66
CA PHE A 238 0.51 8.58 -3.36
C PHE A 238 1.56 8.92 -2.30
N ILE A 239 1.07 9.27 -1.11
CA ILE A 239 1.87 9.50 0.09
C ILE A 239 1.48 8.48 1.14
N HIS A 240 2.41 7.62 1.56
CA HIS A 240 2.17 6.61 2.60
C HIS A 240 2.00 7.24 3.99
N GLY A 241 2.75 8.30 4.28
CA GLY A 241 2.64 9.09 5.52
C GLY A 241 3.27 8.48 6.79
N VAL A 242 3.55 7.18 6.84
CA VAL A 242 4.24 6.50 7.96
C VAL A 242 5.09 5.34 7.45
N MET A 243 6.20 5.67 6.80
CA MET A 243 7.17 4.69 6.28
C MET A 243 8.16 4.26 7.37
N ASN A 244 7.63 3.82 8.52
CA ASN A 244 8.44 3.16 9.53
C ASN A 244 8.93 1.79 9.00
N THR A 245 9.99 1.24 9.58
CA THR A 245 10.49 -0.07 9.17
C THR A 245 9.53 -1.22 9.49
N ASP A 246 8.64 -1.06 10.48
CA ASP A 246 7.54 -2.00 10.76
C ASP A 246 6.39 -1.95 9.75
N ASN A 247 6.37 -0.94 8.86
CA ASN A 247 5.45 -0.82 7.72
C ASN A 247 6.14 -1.07 6.38
N THR A 248 7.42 -1.46 6.38
CA THR A 248 8.16 -1.77 5.15
C THR A 248 8.12 -3.27 4.89
N SER A 249 7.24 -3.73 4.00
CA SER A 249 7.11 -5.15 3.66
C SER A 249 8.35 -5.66 2.91
N ILE A 250 8.76 -6.91 3.17
CA ILE A 250 9.83 -7.53 2.37
C ILE A 250 9.29 -8.18 1.09
N SER A 251 7.97 -8.32 0.94
CA SER A 251 7.31 -8.76 -0.30
C SER A 251 7.27 -7.68 -1.38
N GLY A 252 7.48 -6.40 -1.02
CA GLY A 252 7.36 -5.29 -1.96
C GLY A 252 5.92 -4.85 -2.19
N GLU A 253 5.05 -5.04 -1.22
CA GLU A 253 3.65 -4.58 -1.23
C GLU A 253 3.47 -3.35 -0.35
N THR A 254 2.62 -2.40 -0.78
CA THR A 254 2.10 -1.34 0.11
C THR A 254 1.38 -1.98 1.29
N LEU A 255 1.73 -1.57 2.52
CA LEU A 255 1.24 -2.17 3.75
C LEU A 255 0.89 -1.09 4.79
N ASP A 256 -0.24 -1.28 5.47
CA ASP A 256 -0.71 -0.43 6.58
C ASP A 256 -1.07 1.02 6.20
N TYR A 257 -2.27 1.16 5.64
CA TYR A 257 -2.86 2.43 5.20
C TYR A 257 -3.39 3.26 6.39
N GLY A 258 -2.49 3.76 7.23
CA GLY A 258 -2.81 4.70 8.31
C GLY A 258 -3.19 6.08 7.76
N PRO A 259 -2.27 7.07 7.78
CA PRO A 259 -2.50 8.40 7.23
C PRO A 259 -2.04 8.46 5.75
N ALA A 260 -2.33 7.40 5.02
CA ALA A 260 -2.00 7.30 3.60
C ALA A 260 -3.04 8.07 2.79
N ALA A 261 -2.58 8.77 1.75
CA ALA A 261 -3.42 9.66 0.97
C ALA A 261 -2.84 9.91 -0.43
N TYR A 262 -3.72 10.16 -1.38
CA TYR A 262 -3.34 10.67 -2.70
C TYR A 262 -3.33 12.19 -2.67
N MET A 263 -2.40 12.80 -3.38
CA MET A 263 -2.38 14.24 -3.56
C MET A 263 -3.45 14.67 -4.56
N ASP A 264 -4.24 15.68 -4.18
CA ASP A 264 -5.01 16.48 -5.12
C ASP A 264 -4.04 17.46 -5.81
N GLU A 265 -3.80 18.63 -5.22
CA GLU A 265 -2.80 19.60 -5.69
C GLU A 265 -1.36 19.08 -5.51
N PHE A 266 -0.56 19.15 -6.57
CA PHE A 266 0.83 18.69 -6.54
C PHE A 266 1.72 19.61 -5.70
N GLN A 267 2.42 19.05 -4.72
CA GLN A 267 3.48 19.73 -3.97
C GLN A 267 4.55 18.72 -3.54
N PHE A 268 5.83 18.99 -3.84
CA PHE A 268 6.92 18.07 -3.49
C PHE A 268 7.02 17.79 -1.98
N LYS A 269 6.71 18.81 -1.16
CA LYS A 269 6.79 18.75 0.30
C LYS A 269 5.46 18.43 0.97
N LYS A 270 4.46 17.94 0.22
CA LYS A 270 3.16 17.59 0.78
C LYS A 270 3.33 16.49 1.83
N VAL A 271 2.60 16.64 2.93
CA VAL A 271 2.51 15.69 4.05
C VAL A 271 1.05 15.60 4.46
N PHE A 272 0.56 14.38 4.72
CA PHE A 272 -0.79 14.17 5.24
C PHE A 272 -0.81 13.65 6.68
N SER A 273 0.24 12.96 7.12
CA SER A 273 0.29 12.40 8.47
C SER A 273 0.26 13.50 9.52
N SER A 274 -0.77 13.51 10.37
CA SER A 274 -0.93 14.51 11.43
C SER A 274 0.21 14.49 12.47
N ILE A 275 0.93 13.38 12.57
CA ILE A 275 2.07 13.21 13.46
C ILE A 275 3.43 13.52 12.78
N ASP A 276 3.47 13.72 11.45
CA ASP A 276 4.69 14.03 10.71
C ASP A 276 4.94 15.55 10.60
N GLN A 277 5.20 16.18 11.75
CA GLN A 277 5.38 17.64 11.82
C GLN A 277 6.63 18.16 11.09
N HIS A 278 7.61 17.28 10.83
CA HIS A 278 8.88 17.63 10.20
C HIS A 278 8.97 17.18 8.73
N GLY A 279 7.90 16.59 8.19
CA GLY A 279 7.85 16.10 6.82
C GLY A 279 8.85 14.98 6.53
N ARG A 280 9.15 14.13 7.51
CA ARG A 280 10.02 12.95 7.33
C ARG A 280 9.50 12.06 6.21
N TYR A 281 8.18 11.92 6.10
CA TYR A 281 7.48 11.08 5.14
C TYR A 281 6.72 11.90 4.09
N ALA A 282 7.19 13.12 3.80
CA ALA A 282 6.70 13.92 2.69
C ALA A 282 6.86 13.20 1.35
N PHE A 283 6.07 13.58 0.34
CA PHE A 283 6.11 12.98 -1.01
C PHE A 283 7.53 12.82 -1.57
N ALA A 284 8.33 13.91 -1.63
CA ALA A 284 9.70 13.86 -2.13
C ALA A 284 10.67 13.02 -1.27
N ASN A 285 10.33 12.71 -0.02
CA ASN A 285 11.18 11.97 0.90
C ASN A 285 10.94 10.45 0.87
N GLN A 286 9.94 9.95 0.12
CA GLN A 286 9.62 8.51 0.15
C GLN A 286 10.76 7.62 -0.36
N MET A 287 11.44 8.02 -1.46
CA MET A 287 12.60 7.29 -1.97
C MET A 287 13.77 7.23 -0.98
N PRO A 288 14.30 8.36 -0.46
CA PRO A 288 15.42 8.30 0.47
C PRO A 288 15.06 7.61 1.79
N ILE A 289 13.80 7.68 2.23
CA ILE A 289 13.34 6.91 3.39
C ILE A 289 13.31 5.40 3.11
N ALA A 290 12.89 4.97 1.93
CA ALA A 290 12.94 3.55 1.56
C ALA A 290 14.39 3.02 1.55
N GLN A 291 15.33 3.80 1.01
CA GLN A 291 16.77 3.49 1.09
C GLN A 291 17.24 3.38 2.55
N TRP A 292 16.81 4.31 3.42
CA TRP A 292 17.13 4.28 4.84
C TRP A 292 16.56 3.05 5.56
N ASN A 293 15.32 2.63 5.22
CA ASN A 293 14.70 1.42 5.76
C ASN A 293 15.44 0.16 5.28
N LEU A 294 15.88 0.11 4.02
CA LEU A 294 16.72 -0.97 3.50
C LEU A 294 18.07 -1.05 4.21
N ALA A 295 18.66 0.08 4.60
CA ALA A 295 19.89 0.05 5.39
C ALA A 295 19.70 -0.63 6.76
N ARG A 296 18.53 -0.47 7.41
CA ARG A 296 18.19 -1.19 8.65
C ARG A 296 18.04 -2.69 8.43
N LEU A 297 17.50 -3.10 7.27
CA LEU A 297 17.47 -4.52 6.89
C LEU A 297 18.88 -5.07 6.68
N ALA A 298 19.75 -4.35 5.96
CA ALA A 298 21.14 -4.75 5.74
C ALA A 298 21.91 -4.92 7.05
N GLU A 299 21.75 -3.98 8.00
CA GLU A 299 22.34 -4.07 9.34
C GLU A 299 21.89 -5.33 10.10
N SER A 300 20.63 -5.73 9.93
CA SER A 300 20.13 -6.98 10.50
C SER A 300 20.82 -8.18 9.86
N LEU A 301 20.89 -8.23 8.52
CA LEU A 301 21.48 -9.34 7.77
C LEU A 301 23.00 -9.49 7.97
N LEU A 302 23.72 -8.42 8.30
CA LEU A 302 25.14 -8.46 8.64
C LEU A 302 25.46 -9.33 9.87
N LEU A 303 24.46 -9.65 10.70
CA LEU A 303 24.63 -10.61 11.79
C LEU A 303 24.72 -12.07 11.31
N LEU A 304 24.35 -12.33 10.05
CA LEU A 304 24.34 -13.67 9.46
C LEU A 304 25.49 -13.89 8.45
N CYS A 305 26.08 -12.83 7.91
CA CYS A 305 27.16 -12.89 6.92
C CYS A 305 28.07 -11.66 6.95
N ASP A 306 29.34 -11.85 6.60
CA ASP A 306 30.31 -10.75 6.44
C ASP A 306 30.30 -10.26 4.98
N ALA A 307 29.26 -9.50 4.61
CA ALA A 307 29.01 -9.03 3.24
C ALA A 307 28.73 -7.51 3.18
N ARG A 308 29.42 -6.75 4.04
CA ARG A 308 29.19 -5.30 4.20
C ARG A 308 29.36 -4.53 2.90
N THR A 309 30.42 -4.82 2.16
CA THR A 309 30.72 -4.15 0.89
C THR A 309 29.63 -4.39 -0.15
N ASP A 310 29.05 -5.59 -0.19
CA ASP A 310 27.97 -5.92 -1.13
C ASP A 310 26.67 -5.19 -0.78
N PHE A 311 26.32 -5.12 0.51
CA PHE A 311 25.13 -4.38 0.95
C PHE A 311 25.28 -2.87 0.72
N GLU A 312 26.46 -2.30 1.01
CA GLU A 312 26.76 -0.88 0.73
C GLU A 312 26.68 -0.57 -0.77
N ALA A 313 27.17 -1.47 -1.63
CA ALA A 313 27.05 -1.32 -3.09
C ALA A 313 25.59 -1.33 -3.54
N ILE A 314 24.78 -2.30 -3.09
CA ILE A 314 23.35 -2.38 -3.43
C ILE A 314 22.59 -1.13 -2.96
N LEU A 315 22.89 -0.63 -1.75
CA LEU A 315 22.30 0.60 -1.24
C LEU A 315 22.72 1.82 -2.06
N SER A 316 23.97 1.90 -2.50
CA SER A 316 24.45 2.99 -3.37
C SER A 316 23.83 2.96 -4.77
N GLU A 317 23.46 1.77 -5.28
CA GLU A 317 22.80 1.59 -6.58
C GLU A 317 21.28 1.84 -6.51
N PHE A 318 20.69 1.79 -5.31
CA PHE A 318 19.24 1.91 -5.12
C PHE A 318 18.61 3.16 -5.77
N PRO A 319 19.18 4.38 -5.66
CA PRO A 319 18.61 5.56 -6.30
C PRO A 319 18.51 5.42 -7.83
N ALA A 320 19.56 4.91 -8.48
CA ALA A 320 19.55 4.69 -9.92
C ALA A 320 18.55 3.59 -10.34
N CYS A 321 18.39 2.56 -9.51
CA CYS A 321 17.37 1.54 -9.72
C CYS A 321 15.96 2.13 -9.63
N TYR A 322 15.69 2.93 -8.60
CA TYR A 322 14.43 3.68 -8.44
C TYR A 322 14.19 4.61 -9.62
N ASP A 323 15.17 5.41 -10.03
CA ASP A 323 15.02 6.38 -11.14
C ASP A 323 14.66 5.67 -12.44
N SER A 324 15.26 4.49 -12.70
CA SER A 324 14.89 3.68 -13.87
C SER A 324 13.41 3.28 -13.85
N TYR A 325 12.91 2.77 -12.72
CA TYR A 325 11.49 2.40 -12.58
C TYR A 325 10.57 3.61 -12.67
N TYR A 326 10.93 4.70 -12.00
CA TYR A 326 10.14 5.93 -11.98
C TYR A 326 10.03 6.52 -13.38
N LEU A 327 11.13 6.62 -14.13
CA LEU A 327 11.08 7.12 -15.51
C LEU A 327 10.31 6.18 -16.45
N ASP A 328 10.36 4.86 -16.22
CA ASP A 328 9.60 3.89 -17.02
C ASP A 328 8.08 4.02 -16.77
N LEU A 329 7.66 4.46 -15.58
CA LEU A 329 6.27 4.78 -15.26
C LEU A 329 5.87 6.18 -15.76
N MET A 330 6.75 7.17 -15.64
CA MET A 330 6.41 8.58 -15.94
C MET A 330 6.42 8.93 -17.43
N ARG A 331 7.27 8.28 -18.24
CA ARG A 331 7.32 8.52 -19.69
C ARG A 331 5.97 8.27 -20.38
N PRO A 332 5.29 7.12 -20.18
CA PRO A 332 3.95 6.88 -20.73
C PRO A 332 2.91 7.91 -20.29
N LYS A 333 3.01 8.44 -19.06
CA LYS A 333 2.10 9.48 -18.55
C LYS A 333 2.20 10.78 -19.34
N LEU A 334 3.36 11.05 -19.95
CA LEU A 334 3.60 12.16 -20.88
C LEU A 334 3.48 11.73 -22.35
N GLY A 335 3.03 10.51 -22.66
CA GLY A 335 2.89 10.02 -24.03
C GLY A 335 4.22 9.67 -24.72
N LEU A 336 5.32 9.56 -23.96
CA LEU A 336 6.63 9.24 -24.50
C LEU A 336 6.76 7.73 -24.71
N MET A 337 6.82 7.30 -25.98
CA MET A 337 6.86 5.88 -26.35
C MET A 337 8.27 5.32 -26.48
N ASP A 338 9.26 6.20 -26.65
CA ASP A 338 10.67 5.87 -26.71
C ASP A 338 11.45 6.55 -25.58
N LYS A 339 12.62 6.00 -25.22
CA LYS A 339 13.52 6.59 -24.22
C LYS A 339 14.52 7.50 -24.93
N LYS A 340 14.63 8.75 -24.50
CA LYS A 340 15.61 9.72 -24.99
C LYS A 340 16.28 10.48 -23.84
N ASP A 341 17.46 11.00 -24.14
CA ASP A 341 18.12 11.98 -23.27
C ASP A 341 17.22 13.22 -23.14
N GLY A 342 17.12 13.77 -21.93
CA GLY A 342 16.25 14.91 -21.62
C GLY A 342 14.84 14.55 -21.15
N ASP A 343 14.39 13.28 -21.27
CA ASP A 343 13.05 12.88 -20.78
C ASP A 343 12.89 13.12 -19.26
N ALA A 344 13.95 12.91 -18.48
CA ALA A 344 13.94 13.15 -17.04
C ALA A 344 13.78 14.64 -16.70
N GLU A 345 14.43 15.52 -17.45
CA GLU A 345 14.31 16.98 -17.31
C GLU A 345 12.89 17.42 -17.64
N LEU A 346 12.32 16.91 -18.74
CA LEU A 346 10.93 17.20 -19.13
C LEU A 346 9.92 16.76 -18.06
N ILE A 347 10.15 15.62 -17.40
CA ILE A 347 9.32 15.18 -16.27
C ILE A 347 9.47 16.12 -15.08
N SER A 348 10.69 16.57 -14.76
CA SER A 348 10.92 17.56 -13.69
C SER A 348 10.19 18.87 -13.98
N ASP A 349 10.34 19.39 -15.20
CA ASP A 349 9.68 20.60 -15.68
C ASP A 349 8.15 20.54 -15.53
N TRP A 350 7.56 19.38 -15.84
CA TRP A 350 6.12 19.17 -15.65
C TRP A 350 5.72 19.30 -14.19
N LEU A 351 6.42 18.61 -13.31
CA LEU A 351 6.10 18.59 -11.88
C LEU A 351 6.33 19.95 -11.23
N GLU A 352 7.38 20.66 -11.62
CA GLU A 352 7.63 22.05 -11.22
C GLU A 352 6.50 22.96 -11.69
N TYR A 353 6.06 22.83 -12.94
CA TYR A 353 4.92 23.59 -13.45
C TYR A 353 3.63 23.32 -12.65
N LEU A 354 3.33 22.06 -12.33
CA LEU A 354 2.17 21.71 -11.49
C LEU A 354 2.26 22.35 -10.11
N GLN A 355 3.44 22.34 -9.48
CA GLN A 355 3.64 22.93 -8.17
C GLN A 355 3.46 24.46 -8.20
N ASP A 356 4.11 25.13 -9.13
CA ASP A 356 4.13 26.60 -9.21
C ASP A 356 2.74 27.18 -9.52
N ASN A 357 1.87 26.38 -10.13
CA ASN A 357 0.50 26.76 -10.48
C ASN A 357 -0.56 26.08 -9.59
N ALA A 358 -0.14 25.34 -8.54
CA ALA A 358 -1.00 24.61 -7.61
C ALA A 358 -2.06 23.72 -8.32
N LEU A 359 -1.65 23.00 -9.36
CA LEU A 359 -2.54 22.20 -10.19
C LEU A 359 -2.77 20.79 -9.60
N ASP A 360 -3.96 20.23 -9.86
CA ASP A 360 -4.30 18.86 -9.49
C ASP A 360 -3.41 17.87 -10.25
N TYR A 361 -2.74 16.97 -9.53
CA TYR A 361 -1.79 16.03 -10.11
C TYR A 361 -2.44 15.12 -11.14
N THR A 362 -3.54 14.47 -10.76
CA THR A 362 -4.20 13.44 -11.56
C THR A 362 -4.87 14.03 -12.79
N LEU A 363 -5.70 15.06 -12.59
CA LEU A 363 -6.46 15.68 -13.66
C LEU A 363 -5.56 16.42 -14.64
N SER A 364 -4.43 17.01 -14.20
CA SER A 364 -3.50 17.66 -15.14
C SER A 364 -2.86 16.66 -16.10
N PHE A 365 -2.48 15.47 -15.61
CA PHE A 365 -2.00 14.39 -16.50
C PHE A 365 -3.07 13.91 -17.47
N ARG A 366 -4.33 13.83 -17.02
CA ARG A 366 -5.45 13.45 -17.89
C ARG A 366 -5.76 14.51 -18.93
N GLU A 367 -5.77 15.79 -18.54
CA GLU A 367 -5.97 16.94 -19.43
C GLU A 367 -4.85 17.03 -20.48
N LEU A 368 -3.60 16.76 -20.09
CA LEU A 368 -2.45 16.81 -21.00
C LEU A 368 -2.65 15.95 -22.26
N ALA A 369 -3.32 14.79 -22.15
CA ALA A 369 -3.62 13.94 -23.31
C ALA A 369 -4.47 14.65 -24.37
N THR A 370 -5.34 15.58 -23.96
CA THR A 370 -6.16 16.38 -24.88
C THR A 370 -5.38 17.48 -25.59
N ARG A 371 -4.16 17.79 -25.12
CA ARG A 371 -3.32 18.87 -25.61
C ARG A 371 -2.36 18.47 -26.73
N ILE A 372 -2.31 17.21 -27.16
CA ILE A 372 -1.35 16.75 -28.18
C ILE A 372 -1.56 17.50 -29.51
N ASP A 373 -2.79 17.49 -30.03
CA ASP A 373 -3.13 18.08 -31.33
C ASP A 373 -3.86 19.43 -31.21
N ALA A 374 -3.92 20.03 -30.02
CA ALA A 374 -4.74 21.20 -29.80
C ALA A 374 -4.15 22.45 -30.49
N SER A 375 -4.96 23.11 -31.31
CA SER A 375 -4.57 24.28 -32.11
C SER A 375 -4.68 25.61 -31.36
N ASP A 376 -5.23 25.60 -30.16
CA ASP A 376 -5.36 26.76 -29.28
C ASP A 376 -4.03 27.07 -28.55
N PRO A 377 -3.89 28.25 -27.93
CA PRO A 377 -2.69 28.61 -27.19
C PRO A 377 -2.35 27.59 -26.10
N ALA A 378 -1.05 27.43 -25.80
CA ALA A 378 -0.57 26.53 -24.77
C ALA A 378 -1.22 26.82 -23.41
N ARG A 379 -1.91 25.82 -22.86
CA ARG A 379 -2.57 25.84 -21.55
C ARG A 379 -1.56 25.71 -20.41
N PHE A 380 -0.50 24.93 -20.62
CA PHE A 380 0.56 24.65 -19.65
C PHE A 380 1.87 25.40 -19.98
N GLY A 381 1.75 26.63 -20.51
CA GLY A 381 2.89 27.53 -20.73
C GLY A 381 3.98 26.95 -21.63
N GLU A 382 5.24 27.28 -21.32
CA GLU A 382 6.40 26.83 -22.10
C GLU A 382 6.64 25.32 -22.01
N PHE A 383 6.22 24.67 -20.91
CA PHE A 383 6.30 23.22 -20.78
C PHE A 383 5.54 22.53 -21.92
N GLU A 384 4.30 22.95 -22.21
CA GLU A 384 3.47 22.33 -23.25
C GLU A 384 4.13 22.42 -24.63
N LEU A 385 4.81 23.54 -24.93
CA LEU A 385 5.50 23.73 -26.21
C LEU A 385 6.67 22.75 -26.36
N ARG A 386 7.50 22.61 -25.31
CA ARG A 386 8.62 21.66 -25.29
C ARG A 386 8.14 20.22 -25.33
N TRP A 387 7.11 19.90 -24.56
CA TRP A 387 6.49 18.57 -24.53
C TRP A 387 5.90 18.18 -25.89
N ARG A 388 5.12 19.06 -26.53
CA ARG A 388 4.59 18.82 -27.90
C ARG A 388 5.70 18.60 -28.91
N GLN A 389 6.81 19.35 -28.82
CA GLN A 389 7.96 19.12 -29.69
C GLN A 389 8.57 17.72 -29.45
N ARG A 390 8.72 17.31 -28.19
CA ARG A 390 9.25 15.99 -27.83
C ARG A 390 8.35 14.85 -28.31
N VAL A 391 7.02 14.99 -28.18
CA VAL A 391 6.03 14.03 -28.68
C VAL A 391 5.93 14.07 -30.21
N GLY A 392 6.09 15.23 -30.85
CA GLY A 392 6.09 15.33 -32.32
C GLY A 392 7.31 14.71 -32.99
N ASN A 393 8.40 14.49 -32.25
CA ASN A 393 9.64 13.91 -32.76
C ASN A 393 9.68 12.37 -32.71
N GLN A 394 8.71 11.70 -32.06
CA GLN A 394 8.59 10.24 -32.11
C GLN A 394 7.84 9.82 -33.38
N ALA A 395 8.21 8.66 -33.95
CA ALA A 395 7.60 8.12 -35.16
C ALA A 395 6.26 7.41 -34.87
N THR A 396 5.29 8.15 -34.34
CA THR A 396 3.98 7.63 -33.88
C THR A 396 2.87 8.62 -34.23
N VAL A 397 1.67 8.14 -34.52
CA VAL A 397 0.49 8.99 -34.71
C VAL A 397 -0.12 9.44 -33.37
N SER A 398 -0.62 10.68 -33.31
CA SER A 398 -1.16 11.27 -32.08
C SER A 398 -2.22 10.42 -31.37
N ALA A 399 -3.09 9.74 -32.12
CA ALA A 399 -4.14 8.88 -31.56
C ALA A 399 -3.59 7.74 -30.69
N GLU A 400 -2.46 7.13 -31.08
CA GLU A 400 -1.80 6.08 -30.29
C GLU A 400 -1.19 6.65 -29.01
N VAL A 401 -0.67 7.87 -29.07
CA VAL A 401 -0.12 8.58 -27.90
C VAL A 401 -1.22 8.92 -26.90
N VAL A 402 -2.35 9.45 -27.38
CA VAL A 402 -3.53 9.72 -26.54
C VAL A 402 -4.02 8.43 -25.88
N ALA A 403 -4.13 7.34 -26.64
CA ALA A 403 -4.56 6.05 -26.11
C ALA A 403 -3.61 5.53 -25.02
N LEU A 404 -2.29 5.64 -25.22
CA LEU A 404 -1.29 5.30 -24.21
C LEU A 404 -1.49 6.14 -22.95
N MET A 405 -1.51 7.47 -23.06
CA MET A 405 -1.69 8.37 -21.91
C MET A 405 -2.97 8.05 -21.15
N ASN A 406 -4.09 7.85 -21.84
CA ASN A 406 -5.36 7.53 -21.21
C ASN A 406 -5.39 6.15 -20.53
N SER A 407 -4.53 5.22 -20.95
CA SER A 407 -4.40 3.90 -20.31
C SER A 407 -3.59 3.90 -19.01
N VAL A 408 -2.79 4.95 -18.76
CA VAL A 408 -1.89 5.05 -17.59
C VAL A 408 -2.15 6.28 -16.71
N ASN A 409 -2.90 7.26 -17.20
CA ASN A 409 -3.33 8.43 -16.45
C ASN A 409 -4.78 8.21 -15.98
N PRO A 410 -4.99 7.91 -14.68
CA PRO A 410 -6.32 7.65 -14.17
C PRO A 410 -7.18 8.92 -14.21
N ILE A 411 -8.48 8.71 -14.34
CA ILE A 411 -9.51 9.74 -14.12
C ILE A 411 -9.88 9.77 -12.64
N PHE A 412 -9.96 8.59 -12.03
CA PHE A 412 -10.39 8.40 -10.66
C PHE A 412 -9.24 7.94 -9.77
N ILE A 413 -9.07 8.64 -8.65
CA ILE A 413 -8.21 8.26 -7.53
C ILE A 413 -9.05 8.29 -6.25
N PRO A 414 -8.67 7.59 -5.18
CA PRO A 414 -9.43 7.61 -3.94
C PRO A 414 -9.16 8.95 -3.21
N ARG A 415 -9.82 10.01 -3.68
CA ARG A 415 -9.65 11.37 -3.17
C ARG A 415 -10.05 11.45 -1.70
N ASN A 416 -9.25 12.17 -0.91
CA ASN A 416 -9.40 12.18 0.54
C ASN A 416 -10.79 12.67 0.99
N HIS A 417 -11.34 13.69 0.33
CA HIS A 417 -12.67 14.22 0.65
C HIS A 417 -13.79 13.24 0.33
N ARG A 418 -13.67 12.44 -0.75
CA ARG A 418 -14.65 11.40 -1.10
C ARG A 418 -14.56 10.21 -0.14
N ILE A 419 -13.36 9.82 0.29
CA ILE A 419 -13.20 8.81 1.36
C ILE A 419 -13.85 9.31 2.65
N GLU A 420 -13.60 10.56 3.03
CA GLU A 420 -14.19 11.13 4.24
C GLU A 420 -15.72 11.19 4.16
N GLN A 421 -16.26 11.59 3.01
CA GLN A 421 -17.70 11.52 2.73
C GLN A 421 -18.23 10.09 2.90
N ALA A 422 -17.55 9.08 2.31
CA ALA A 422 -17.93 7.68 2.43
C ALA A 422 -17.98 7.21 3.89
N ILE A 423 -17.02 7.64 4.71
CA ILE A 423 -16.95 7.30 6.14
C ILE A 423 -18.09 7.96 6.90
N GLN A 424 -18.31 9.26 6.69
CA GLN A 424 -19.35 10.02 7.39
C GLN A 424 -20.75 9.49 7.10
N GLU A 425 -21.05 9.21 5.83
CA GLU A 425 -22.32 8.62 5.43
C GLU A 425 -22.47 7.19 5.97
N ALA A 426 -21.40 6.38 5.95
CA ALA A 426 -21.44 5.03 6.50
C ALA A 426 -21.69 5.00 8.02
N VAL A 427 -21.15 5.98 8.76
CA VAL A 427 -21.48 6.15 10.20
C VAL A 427 -22.95 6.49 10.40
N ALA A 428 -23.55 7.24 9.47
CA ALA A 428 -24.99 7.52 9.46
C ALA A 428 -25.85 6.34 8.95
N GLY A 429 -25.24 5.23 8.53
CA GLY A 429 -25.89 4.02 8.06
C GLY A 429 -26.08 3.92 6.55
N ASP A 430 -25.52 4.85 5.77
CA ASP A 430 -25.57 4.84 4.31
C ASP A 430 -24.22 4.43 3.71
N LEU A 431 -24.19 3.29 3.02
CA LEU A 431 -22.99 2.74 2.37
C LEU A 431 -22.90 3.08 0.88
N THR A 432 -23.77 3.95 0.36
CA THR A 432 -23.85 4.24 -1.08
C THR A 432 -22.53 4.79 -1.61
N VAL A 433 -21.99 5.87 -1.04
CA VAL A 433 -20.71 6.45 -1.48
C VAL A 433 -19.54 5.48 -1.34
N PHE A 434 -19.51 4.66 -0.28
CA PHE A 434 -18.49 3.62 -0.13
C PHE A 434 -18.56 2.57 -1.26
N ARG A 435 -19.76 2.11 -1.61
CA ARG A 435 -19.96 1.15 -2.71
C ARG A 435 -19.61 1.76 -4.06
N ASP A 436 -20.06 2.97 -4.32
CA ASP A 436 -19.80 3.68 -5.57
C ASP A 436 -18.30 3.90 -5.77
N LEU A 437 -17.57 4.30 -4.73
CA LEU A 437 -16.11 4.40 -4.79
C LEU A 437 -15.44 3.07 -5.16
N ASN A 438 -15.88 1.95 -4.58
CA ASN A 438 -15.32 0.64 -4.93
C ASN A 438 -15.60 0.25 -6.39
N VAL A 439 -16.77 0.61 -6.93
CA VAL A 439 -17.10 0.40 -8.35
C VAL A 439 -16.20 1.24 -9.25
N VAL A 440 -16.11 2.54 -8.97
CA VAL A 440 -15.40 3.51 -9.80
C VAL A 440 -13.90 3.22 -9.82
N LEU A 441 -13.33 2.96 -8.64
CA LEU A 441 -11.90 2.72 -8.47
C LEU A 441 -11.45 1.34 -8.97
N ALA A 442 -12.39 0.43 -9.29
CA ALA A 442 -12.07 -0.82 -9.98
C ALA A 442 -11.66 -0.60 -11.46
N GLN A 443 -12.05 0.54 -12.05
CA GLN A 443 -11.74 0.91 -13.44
C GLN A 443 -11.26 2.37 -13.53
N PRO A 444 -10.14 2.72 -12.86
CA PRO A 444 -9.79 4.12 -12.61
C PRO A 444 -9.40 4.90 -13.88
N PHE A 445 -9.10 4.21 -14.97
CA PHE A 445 -8.67 4.79 -16.26
C PHE A 445 -9.82 5.00 -17.25
N LEU A 446 -10.97 4.35 -17.03
CA LEU A 446 -12.10 4.38 -17.95
C LEU A 446 -13.07 5.51 -17.58
N GLU A 447 -13.63 6.17 -18.60
CA GLU A 447 -14.69 7.16 -18.40
C GLU A 447 -15.96 6.49 -17.91
N GLN A 448 -16.54 7.05 -16.83
CA GLN A 448 -17.76 6.55 -16.20
C GLN A 448 -18.69 7.75 -15.96
N PRO A 449 -19.49 8.17 -16.96
CA PRO A 449 -20.29 9.40 -16.90
C PRO A 449 -21.25 9.48 -15.71
N GLU A 450 -21.83 8.36 -15.29
CA GLU A 450 -22.70 8.24 -14.12
C GLU A 450 -21.99 8.54 -12.79
N TYR A 451 -20.66 8.46 -12.79
CA TYR A 451 -19.80 8.63 -11.63
C TYR A 451 -18.85 9.84 -11.75
N ALA A 452 -19.11 10.74 -12.70
CA ALA A 452 -18.22 11.88 -13.00
C ALA A 452 -17.88 12.73 -11.76
N GLN A 453 -18.80 12.87 -10.80
CA GLN A 453 -18.58 13.57 -9.53
C GLN A 453 -17.40 13.03 -8.71
N TYR A 454 -17.06 11.75 -8.85
CA TYR A 454 -15.94 11.13 -8.12
C TYR A 454 -14.57 11.50 -8.70
N ALA A 455 -14.51 12.09 -9.90
CA ALA A 455 -13.28 12.62 -10.48
C ALA A 455 -12.94 14.03 -9.97
N GLU A 456 -13.94 14.78 -9.49
CA GLU A 456 -13.83 16.19 -9.11
C GLU A 456 -12.80 16.40 -7.99
N ALA A 457 -11.94 17.41 -8.17
CA ALA A 457 -11.03 17.85 -7.12
C ALA A 457 -11.81 18.52 -5.97
N PRO A 458 -11.32 18.47 -4.73
CA PRO A 458 -12.02 19.06 -3.58
C PRO A 458 -12.19 20.57 -3.73
N GLU A 459 -13.37 21.07 -3.37
CA GLU A 459 -13.55 22.50 -3.11
C GLU A 459 -12.67 22.96 -1.92
N PRO A 460 -12.34 24.26 -1.79
CA PRO A 460 -11.47 24.75 -0.71
C PRO A 460 -11.87 24.32 0.71
N ASN A 461 -13.17 24.21 0.99
CA ASN A 461 -13.75 23.75 2.26
C ASN A 461 -13.76 22.22 2.43
N GLU A 462 -13.58 21.44 1.37
CA GLU A 462 -13.56 19.97 1.40
C GLU A 462 -12.13 19.41 1.55
N ARG A 463 -11.11 20.27 1.44
CA ARG A 463 -9.71 19.87 1.48
C ARG A 463 -9.35 19.19 2.80
N VAL A 464 -9.02 17.92 2.70
CA VAL A 464 -8.43 17.15 3.80
C VAL A 464 -6.93 17.46 3.86
N THR A 465 -6.51 18.24 4.86
CA THR A 465 -5.09 18.63 5.03
C THR A 465 -4.30 17.65 5.86
N GLN A 466 -4.97 16.85 6.68
CA GLN A 466 -4.36 15.83 7.53
C GLN A 466 -5.20 14.55 7.56
N THR A 467 -4.51 13.44 7.68
CA THR A 467 -5.08 12.11 7.91
C THR A 467 -4.43 11.49 9.14
N PHE A 468 -5.10 10.50 9.72
CA PHE A 468 -4.75 9.94 11.02
C PHE A 468 -4.55 8.43 10.92
N CYS A 469 -3.60 7.91 11.68
CA CYS A 469 -3.64 6.52 12.09
C CYS A 469 -4.88 6.39 12.97
N GLY A 470 -5.97 5.79 12.50
CA GLY A 470 -7.19 5.60 13.30
C GLY A 470 -7.02 4.55 14.40
N THR A 471 -6.01 4.74 15.24
CA THR A 471 -5.65 3.93 16.41
C THR A 471 -6.36 4.41 17.64
#